data_AF-A0A6S7KJC5-F1
#
_entry.id   AF-A0A6S7KJC5-F1
#
_cell.length_a   1.000
_cell.length_b   1.000
_cell.length_c   1.000
_cell.angle_alpha   90.00
_cell.angle_beta   90.00
_cell.angle_gamma   90.00
#
_symmetry.space_group_name_H-M   'P 1'
#
loop_
_entity.id
_entity.type
_entity.pdbx_description
1 polymer ?
#
loop_
_entity_poly.entity_id
_entity_poly.type
_entity_poly.pdbx_seq_one_letter_code
_entity_poly.pdbx_strand_id
1 'polypeptide(L)'
;MTSCGFKSLVGSPCGSSKYQKQASESIILLKCAKDIKGHLKRLNTYDSSLKKEATSTLILARAGVFDVDESDLHLTICPPHRDEYGIRWLTSKKNCACPTNWAPHKIMQRRGDRGITLQQSRLLYVYTSTVVPVASRKYNMLTTHCRSLA
;
A
#
# COMPACT_ATOMS: atom_id res chain seq x y z
N MET A 1 12.37 -21.96 -7.88
CA MET A 1 11.81 -20.60 -7.68
C MET A 1 10.43 -20.77 -7.06
N THR A 2 10.15 -20.16 -5.91
CA THR A 2 8.84 -20.27 -5.28
C THR A 2 7.86 -19.32 -5.97
N SER A 3 6.78 -19.88 -6.52
CA SER A 3 5.63 -19.09 -6.96
C SER A 3 4.73 -18.80 -5.76
N CYS A 4 3.88 -17.78 -5.88
CA CYS A 4 2.87 -17.47 -4.89
C CYS A 4 1.60 -16.98 -5.58
N GLY A 5 0.45 -17.14 -4.93
CA GLY A 5 -0.85 -16.71 -5.45
C GLY A 5 -0.92 -15.18 -5.63
N PHE A 6 -0.17 -14.44 -4.82
CA PHE A 6 -0.09 -12.98 -4.91
C PHE A 6 0.41 -12.47 -6.28
N LYS A 7 1.19 -13.28 -7.02
CA LYS A 7 1.65 -12.95 -8.38
C LYS A 7 0.47 -12.64 -9.32
N SER A 8 -0.66 -13.32 -9.16
CA SER A 8 -1.83 -13.11 -10.00
C SER A 8 -2.48 -11.73 -9.79
N LEU A 9 -2.28 -11.11 -8.63
CA LEU A 9 -2.80 -9.76 -8.33
C LEU A 9 -1.92 -8.66 -8.95
N VAL A 10 -0.60 -8.82 -8.91
CA VAL A 10 0.35 -7.74 -9.22
C VAL A 10 1.07 -7.89 -10.56
N GLY A 11 1.02 -9.08 -11.17
CA GLY A 11 1.66 -9.39 -12.45
C GLY A 11 3.20 -9.46 -12.42
N SER A 12 3.85 -9.02 -11.34
CA SER A 12 5.31 -9.04 -11.21
C SER A 12 5.86 -10.42 -10.86
N PRO A 13 7.05 -10.80 -11.38
CA PRO A 13 7.61 -12.12 -11.17
C PRO A 13 7.98 -12.38 -9.70
N CYS A 14 7.82 -13.63 -9.24
CA CYS A 14 8.37 -14.06 -7.96
C CYS A 14 9.90 -14.19 -8.02
N GLY A 15 10.56 -14.17 -6.87
CA GLY A 15 12.01 -14.26 -6.78
C GLY A 15 12.53 -14.44 -5.35
N SER A 16 13.77 -14.05 -5.11
CA SER A 16 14.41 -14.14 -3.80
C SER A 16 14.29 -12.82 -3.03
N SER A 17 14.04 -12.88 -1.72
CA SER A 17 14.05 -11.68 -0.88
C SER A 17 15.47 -11.11 -0.79
N LYS A 18 15.59 -9.79 -0.96
CA LYS A 18 16.85 -9.06 -0.71
C LYS A 18 17.26 -9.08 0.76
N TYR A 19 16.30 -9.22 1.67
CA TYR A 19 16.48 -9.05 3.10
C TYR A 19 16.55 -10.38 3.85
N GLN A 20 15.83 -11.39 3.37
CA GLN A 20 15.77 -12.69 4.02
C GLN A 20 16.24 -13.76 3.05
N LYS A 21 17.56 -13.85 2.91
CA LYS A 21 18.24 -14.77 1.97
C LYS A 21 17.90 -16.25 2.22
N GLN A 22 17.50 -16.59 3.43
CA GLN A 22 17.10 -17.94 3.85
C GLN A 22 15.58 -18.19 3.78
N ALA A 23 14.75 -17.16 3.59
CA ALA A 23 13.32 -17.36 3.40
C ALA A 23 13.07 -17.75 1.95
N SER A 24 12.84 -19.04 1.73
CA SER A 24 12.41 -19.57 0.43
C SER A 24 10.90 -19.79 0.37
N GLU A 25 10.23 -19.95 1.51
CA GLU A 25 8.84 -20.40 1.56
C GLU A 25 7.82 -19.25 1.48
N SER A 26 6.79 -19.46 0.66
CA SER A 26 5.60 -18.61 0.58
C SER A 26 4.66 -18.92 1.74
N ILE A 27 4.12 -17.90 2.39
CA ILE A 27 3.13 -18.07 3.48
C ILE A 27 1.77 -17.52 3.05
N ILE A 28 0.68 -17.97 3.69
CA ILE A 28 -0.64 -17.36 3.47
C ILE A 28 -0.70 -15.94 4.04
N LEU A 29 -1.41 -15.04 3.36
CA LEU A 29 -1.56 -13.65 3.79
C LEU A 29 -2.19 -13.52 5.17
N LEU A 30 -3.12 -14.40 5.53
CA LEU A 30 -3.74 -14.44 6.86
C LEU A 30 -2.70 -14.55 7.99
N LYS A 31 -1.56 -15.21 7.76
CA LYS A 31 -0.45 -15.32 8.73
C LYS A 31 0.43 -14.07 8.79
N CYS A 32 0.19 -13.07 7.94
CA CYS A 32 0.92 -11.79 7.96
C CYS A 32 0.29 -10.80 8.95
N ALA A 33 0.60 -10.96 10.25
CA ALA A 33 0.07 -10.12 11.33
C ALA A 33 1.13 -9.22 12.00
N LYS A 34 2.13 -8.72 11.27
CA LYS A 34 3.15 -7.82 11.84
C LYS A 34 2.55 -6.47 12.22
N ASP A 35 3.08 -5.84 13.27
CA ASP A 35 2.69 -4.47 13.63
C ASP A 35 3.14 -3.45 12.56
N ILE A 36 2.19 -2.63 12.11
CA ILE A 36 2.41 -1.60 11.08
C ILE A 36 2.49 -0.18 11.63
N LYS A 37 2.23 0.04 12.93
CA LYS A 37 2.14 1.38 13.52
C LYS A 37 3.44 2.17 13.37
N GLY A 38 4.57 1.58 13.76
CA GLY A 38 5.87 2.23 13.63
C GLY A 38 6.22 2.54 12.17
N HIS A 39 5.83 1.65 11.25
CA HIS A 39 6.04 1.82 9.82
C HIS A 39 5.24 3.00 9.24
N LEU A 40 3.93 3.06 9.52
CA LEU A 40 3.07 4.15 9.04
C LEU A 40 3.49 5.50 9.62
N LYS A 41 3.85 5.54 10.92
CA LYS A 41 4.39 6.75 11.56
C LYS A 41 5.65 7.25 10.87
N ARG A 42 6.60 6.35 10.53
CA ARG A 42 7.81 6.70 9.77
C ARG A 42 7.49 7.29 8.39
N LEU A 43 6.40 6.87 7.77
CA LEU A 43 5.94 7.39 6.48
C LEU A 43 5.00 8.60 6.61
N ASN A 44 4.88 9.19 7.81
CA ASN A 44 3.98 10.30 8.12
C ASN A 44 2.53 10.03 7.68
N THR A 45 2.06 8.80 7.90
CA THR A 45 0.70 8.34 7.57
C THR A 45 -0.05 8.03 8.86
N TYR A 46 -1.22 8.65 9.03
CA TYR A 46 -2.08 8.45 10.18
C TYR A 46 -3.42 7.93 9.68
N ASP A 47 -3.65 6.64 9.87
CA ASP A 47 -4.85 5.96 9.40
C ASP A 47 -5.38 5.08 10.52
N SER A 48 -6.56 5.43 11.05
CA SER A 48 -7.24 4.67 12.10
C SER A 48 -7.92 3.41 11.56
N SER A 49 -8.15 3.32 10.24
CA SER A 49 -8.78 2.17 9.58
C SER A 49 -7.85 0.97 9.55
N LEU A 50 -6.53 1.23 9.52
CA LEU A 50 -5.50 0.20 9.56
C LEU A 50 -5.17 -0.18 11.02
N LYS A 51 -5.73 -1.30 11.47
CA LYS A 51 -5.46 -1.87 12.80
C LYS A 51 -4.01 -2.42 12.90
N LYS A 52 -3.52 -2.63 14.13
CA LYS A 52 -2.13 -3.07 14.41
C LYS A 52 -1.72 -4.33 13.64
N GLU A 53 -2.65 -5.27 13.47
CA GLU A 53 -2.41 -6.58 12.84
C GLU A 53 -2.80 -6.64 11.36
N ALA A 54 -2.96 -5.47 10.72
CA ALA A 54 -3.46 -5.37 9.35
C ALA A 54 -2.34 -5.39 8.29
N THR A 55 -1.24 -6.13 8.50
CA THR A 55 -0.18 -6.22 7.48
C THR A 55 -0.72 -6.85 6.20
N SER A 56 -1.57 -7.88 6.29
CA SER A 56 -2.27 -8.47 5.15
C SER A 56 -3.12 -7.45 4.39
N THR A 57 -3.95 -6.68 5.11
CA THR A 57 -4.77 -5.59 4.54
C THR A 57 -3.90 -4.52 3.89
N LEU A 58 -2.79 -4.12 4.51
CA LEU A 58 -1.88 -3.14 3.94
C LEU A 58 -1.23 -3.64 2.64
N ILE A 59 -0.84 -4.92 2.60
CA ILE A 59 -0.28 -5.57 1.41
C ILE A 59 -1.31 -5.58 0.27
N LEU A 60 -2.54 -6.02 0.55
CA LEU A 60 -3.64 -6.07 -0.42
C LEU A 60 -4.02 -4.69 -0.93
N ALA A 61 -4.15 -3.71 -0.04
CA ALA A 61 -4.46 -2.32 -0.41
C ALA A 61 -3.40 -1.71 -1.32
N ARG A 62 -2.11 -2.02 -1.11
CA ARG A 62 -1.03 -1.56 -1.99
C ARG A 62 -1.00 -2.28 -3.34
N ALA A 63 -1.61 -3.46 -3.43
CA ALA A 63 -1.87 -4.15 -4.70
C ALA A 63 -3.18 -3.69 -5.37
N GLY A 64 -3.97 -2.81 -4.74
CA GLY A 64 -5.23 -2.31 -5.29
C GLY A 64 -6.48 -3.07 -4.85
N VAL A 65 -6.35 -4.02 -3.93
CA VAL A 65 -7.49 -4.75 -3.34
C VAL A 65 -7.94 -4.02 -2.07
N PHE A 66 -9.07 -3.31 -2.16
CA PHE A 66 -9.59 -2.45 -1.08
C PHE A 66 -10.77 -3.04 -0.32
N ASP A 67 -11.56 -3.88 -1.00
CA ASP A 67 -12.62 -4.70 -0.41
C ASP A 67 -12.03 -6.11 -0.31
N VAL A 68 -11.65 -6.51 0.92
CA VAL A 68 -10.89 -7.73 1.17
C VAL A 68 -11.86 -8.85 1.55
N ASP A 69 -11.87 -9.91 0.76
CA ASP A 69 -12.62 -11.12 1.04
C ASP A 69 -11.75 -12.19 1.72
N GLU A 70 -12.40 -13.24 2.25
CA GLU A 70 -11.69 -14.35 2.89
C GLU A 70 -10.74 -15.08 1.92
N SER A 71 -11.11 -15.17 0.64
CA SER A 71 -10.28 -15.75 -0.42
C SER A 71 -8.96 -14.99 -0.60
N ASP A 72 -8.98 -13.66 -0.53
CA ASP A 72 -7.78 -12.83 -0.65
C ASP A 72 -6.78 -13.09 0.48
N LEU A 73 -7.30 -13.33 1.69
CA LEU A 73 -6.47 -13.64 2.87
C LEU A 73 -5.82 -15.03 2.78
N HIS A 74 -6.38 -15.95 1.99
CA HIS A 74 -5.83 -17.29 1.77
C HIS A 74 -4.79 -17.34 0.65
N LEU A 75 -4.59 -16.25 -0.10
CA LEU A 75 -3.52 -16.17 -1.09
C LEU A 75 -2.15 -16.35 -0.43
N THR A 76 -1.29 -17.12 -1.09
CA THR A 76 0.11 -17.23 -0.69
C THR A 76 0.90 -16.03 -1.18
N ILE A 77 1.83 -15.54 -0.36
CA ILE A 77 2.76 -14.47 -0.69
C ILE A 77 4.19 -14.92 -0.46
N CYS A 78 5.05 -14.72 -1.46
CA CYS A 78 6.47 -15.03 -1.35
C CYS A 78 7.24 -13.89 -0.66
N PRO A 79 8.43 -14.17 -0.11
CA PRO A 79 9.26 -13.17 0.56
C PRO A 79 9.52 -11.86 -0.21
N PRO A 80 9.84 -11.83 -1.52
CA PRO A 80 10.04 -10.56 -2.24
C PRO A 80 8.75 -9.74 -2.38
N HIS A 81 7.61 -10.35 -2.71
CA HIS A 81 6.33 -9.65 -2.79
C HIS A 81 5.92 -9.12 -1.41
N ARG A 82 6.14 -9.89 -0.35
CA ARG A 82 5.90 -9.42 1.02
C ARG A 82 6.76 -8.21 1.37
N ASP A 83 7.98 -8.13 0.85
CA ASP A 83 8.88 -7.01 1.09
C ASP A 83 8.47 -5.77 0.30
N GLU A 84 8.08 -5.97 -0.94
CA GLU A 84 7.64 -4.91 -1.84
C GLU A 84 6.30 -4.32 -1.43
N TYR A 85 5.36 -5.11 -0.92
CA TYR A 85 4.01 -4.61 -0.58
C TYR A 85 3.79 -4.43 0.94
N GLY A 86 4.61 -5.06 1.79
CA GLY A 86 4.47 -5.02 3.24
C GLY A 86 5.29 -3.91 3.93
N ILE A 87 5.72 -4.17 5.17
CA ILE A 87 6.40 -3.19 6.03
C ILE A 87 7.80 -2.75 5.55
N ARG A 88 8.34 -3.39 4.51
CA ARG A 88 9.63 -2.99 3.90
C ARG A 88 9.45 -2.01 2.75
N TRP A 89 8.22 -1.82 2.24
CA TRP A 89 7.93 -0.80 1.24
C TRP A 89 8.27 0.60 1.72
N LEU A 90 8.84 1.42 0.85
CA LEU A 90 9.14 2.83 1.12
C LEU A 90 8.81 3.65 -0.13
N THR A 91 8.26 4.85 0.07
CA THR A 91 8.19 5.84 -1.01
C THR A 91 9.58 6.39 -1.29
N SER A 92 10.11 6.15 -2.49
CA SER A 92 11.35 6.79 -2.97
C SER A 92 11.13 8.25 -3.40
N LYS A 93 9.87 8.64 -3.60
CA LYS A 93 9.48 9.96 -4.10
C LYS A 93 9.36 10.97 -2.95
N LYS A 94 9.86 12.19 -3.17
CA LYS A 94 9.68 13.36 -2.27
C LYS A 94 8.43 14.18 -2.61
N ASN A 95 7.98 14.10 -3.87
CA ASN A 95 6.84 14.83 -4.39
C ASN A 95 5.54 14.05 -4.22
N CYS A 96 4.42 14.75 -4.32
CA CYS A 96 3.09 14.16 -4.29
C CYS A 96 2.95 13.09 -5.38
N ALA A 97 2.44 11.92 -5.00
CA ALA A 97 2.18 10.80 -5.89
C ALA A 97 0.75 10.82 -6.46
N CYS A 98 -0.10 11.74 -5.99
CA CYS A 98 -1.46 11.87 -6.49
C CYS A 98 -1.44 12.42 -7.93
N PRO A 99 -2.22 11.83 -8.85
CA PRO A 99 -2.42 12.36 -10.20
C PRO A 99 -2.89 13.82 -10.21
N THR A 100 -2.53 14.59 -11.23
CA THR A 100 -2.85 16.03 -11.34
C THR A 100 -4.34 16.33 -11.51
N ASN A 101 -5.11 15.38 -12.04
CA ASN A 101 -6.58 15.47 -12.13
C ASN A 101 -7.29 15.23 -10.79
N TRP A 102 -6.58 14.70 -9.79
CA TRP A 102 -7.06 14.53 -8.42
C TRP A 102 -6.47 15.57 -7.46
N ALA A 103 -5.18 15.87 -7.64
CA ALA A 103 -4.47 16.77 -6.76
C ALA A 103 -4.80 18.24 -7.10
N PRO A 104 -5.08 19.08 -6.09
CA PRO A 104 -5.39 20.50 -6.33
C PRO A 104 -4.18 21.27 -6.90
N HIS A 105 -2.97 20.73 -6.71
CA HIS A 105 -1.79 21.28 -7.34
C HIS A 105 -1.70 20.77 -8.79
N LYS A 106 -1.93 21.65 -9.76
CA LYS A 106 -1.82 21.36 -11.20
C LYS A 106 -0.39 21.10 -11.71
N ILE A 107 0.57 20.87 -10.80
CA ILE A 107 1.99 20.64 -11.12
C ILE A 107 2.53 19.42 -10.37
N MET A 108 3.23 18.53 -11.07
CA MET A 108 3.70 17.25 -10.51
C MET A 108 4.83 17.37 -9.48
N GLN A 109 5.55 18.50 -9.45
CA GLN A 109 6.71 18.68 -8.58
C GLN A 109 6.40 19.23 -7.18
N ARG A 110 5.13 19.27 -6.76
CA ARG A 110 4.83 19.67 -5.39
C ARG A 110 5.31 18.64 -4.39
N ARG A 111 6.09 19.09 -3.41
CA ARG A 111 6.53 18.28 -2.28
C ARG A 111 5.31 17.74 -1.54
N GLY A 112 5.27 16.43 -1.32
CA GLY A 112 4.29 15.85 -0.42
C GLY A 112 4.76 15.99 1.02
N ASP A 113 3.85 16.26 1.94
CA ASP A 113 4.11 16.44 3.36
C ASP A 113 3.69 15.21 4.19
N ARG A 114 2.60 14.53 3.81
CA ARG A 114 2.02 13.37 4.51
C ARG A 114 1.92 12.15 3.60
N GLY A 115 1.66 10.98 4.15
CA GLY A 115 1.25 9.81 3.37
C GLY A 115 -0.26 9.76 3.16
N ILE A 116 -0.71 9.18 2.04
CA ILE A 116 -2.12 8.89 1.80
C ILE A 116 -2.62 7.76 2.72
N THR A 117 -3.86 7.88 3.17
CA THR A 117 -4.57 6.83 3.92
C THR A 117 -5.11 5.75 2.97
N LEU A 118 -5.55 4.62 3.53
CA LEU A 118 -6.27 3.55 2.86
C LEU A 118 -7.50 4.09 2.12
N GLN A 119 -8.33 4.87 2.82
CA GLN A 119 -9.53 5.47 2.24
C GLN A 119 -9.18 6.40 1.07
N GLN A 120 -8.12 7.20 1.20
CA GLN A 120 -7.66 8.07 0.11
C GLN A 120 -7.13 7.27 -1.09
N SER A 121 -6.39 6.20 -0.84
CA SER A 121 -5.89 5.29 -1.87
C SER A 121 -7.05 4.63 -2.63
N ARG A 122 -8.08 4.16 -1.92
CA ARG A 122 -9.31 3.61 -2.51
C ARG A 122 -10.04 4.64 -3.37
N LEU A 123 -10.28 5.85 -2.85
CA LEU A 123 -10.96 6.91 -3.60
C LEU A 123 -10.19 7.32 -4.86
N LEU A 124 -8.86 7.45 -4.75
CA LEU A 124 -7.97 7.68 -5.88
C LEU A 124 -8.11 6.57 -6.93
N TYR A 125 -8.14 5.32 -6.51
CA TYR A 125 -8.29 4.19 -7.41
C TYR A 125 -9.64 4.20 -8.12
N VAL A 126 -10.75 4.46 -7.40
CA VAL A 126 -12.09 4.58 -8.00
C VAL A 126 -12.14 5.69 -9.05
N TYR A 127 -11.48 6.83 -8.80
CA TYR A 127 -11.53 7.98 -9.71
C TYR A 127 -10.55 7.88 -10.89
N THR A 128 -9.38 7.24 -10.69
CA THR A 128 -8.28 7.27 -11.68
C THR A 128 -7.95 5.91 -12.27
N SER A 129 -8.57 4.83 -11.78
CA SER A 129 -8.23 3.44 -12.07
C SER A 129 -6.74 3.09 -11.89
N THR A 130 -6.01 3.93 -11.14
CA THR A 130 -4.57 3.81 -10.92
C THR A 130 -4.32 3.64 -9.43
N VAL A 131 -3.61 2.57 -9.06
CA VAL A 131 -3.28 2.31 -7.66
C VAL A 131 -2.17 3.26 -7.23
N VAL A 132 -2.50 4.19 -6.32
CA VAL A 132 -1.51 4.93 -5.55
C VAL A 132 -1.33 4.19 -4.22
N PRO A 133 -0.18 3.56 -3.93
CA PRO A 133 -0.02 2.72 -2.75
C PRO A 133 -0.21 3.49 -1.45
N VAL A 134 -0.85 2.87 -0.46
CA VAL A 134 -1.00 3.44 0.89
C VAL A 134 0.35 3.89 1.45
N ALA A 135 0.34 5.06 2.10
CA ALA A 135 1.51 5.78 2.60
C ALA A 135 2.39 6.46 1.52
N SER A 136 1.96 6.49 0.26
CA SER A 136 2.56 7.37 -0.76
C SER A 136 2.40 8.84 -0.41
N ARG A 137 3.40 9.66 -0.76
CA ARG A 137 3.41 11.08 -0.42
C ARG A 137 2.23 11.81 -1.06
N LYS A 138 1.57 12.67 -0.29
CA LYS A 138 0.52 13.58 -0.72
C LYS A 138 0.77 15.00 -0.24
N TYR A 139 0.17 15.96 -0.92
CA TYR A 139 0.19 17.37 -0.55
C TYR A 139 -1.06 17.74 0.30
N ASN A 140 -0.86 18.49 1.39
CA ASN A 140 -1.83 18.73 2.47
C ASN A 140 -3.17 19.38 2.06
N MET A 141 -3.30 19.96 0.87
CA MET A 141 -4.54 20.64 0.46
C MET A 141 -5.68 19.69 0.05
N LEU A 142 -5.50 18.36 0.18
CA LEU A 142 -6.56 17.35 -0.09
C LEU A 142 -7.69 17.31 0.96
N THR A 143 -7.76 18.28 1.87
CA THR A 143 -8.83 18.36 2.88
C THR A 143 -10.13 18.99 2.36
N THR A 144 -10.14 19.65 1.21
CA THR A 144 -11.34 20.38 0.74
C THR A 144 -12.40 19.50 0.06
N HIS A 145 -12.04 18.33 -0.48
CA HIS A 145 -13.03 17.38 -1.03
C HIS A 145 -13.43 16.25 -0.06
N CYS A 146 -12.76 16.13 1.10
CA CYS A 146 -12.96 15.01 2.03
C CYS A 146 -13.79 15.34 3.28
N ARG A 147 -14.32 16.57 3.44
CA ARG A 147 -15.24 16.90 4.55
C ARG A 147 -16.72 16.67 4.22
N SER A 148 -17.07 16.37 2.98
CA SER A 148 -18.47 16.21 2.55
C SER A 148 -18.97 14.75 2.55
N LEU A 149 -18.19 13.79 3.05
CA LEU A 149 -18.58 12.38 3.13
C LEU A 149 -18.15 11.73 4.47
N ALA A 150 -18.31 12.48 5.56
CA ALA A 150 -18.32 11.94 6.92
C ALA A 150 -19.77 11.78 7.38
#